data_AF-A0A4Q6EQT2-F1
#
_entry.id   AF-A0A4Q6EQT2-F1
#
_cell.length_a   1.000
_cell.length_b   1.000
_cell.length_c   1.000
_cell.angle_alpha   90.00
_cell.angle_beta   90.00
_cell.angle_gamma   90.00
#
_symmetry.space_group_name_H-M   'P 1'
#
loop_
_entity.id
_entity.type
_entity.pdbx_description
1 polymer ?
#
loop_
_entity_poly.entity_id
_entity_poly.type
_entity_poly.pdbx_seq_one_letter_code
_entity_poly.pdbx_strand_id
1 'polypeptide(L)'
;MQSKLVLSLALSALLPFSALAAAKPKAAAPAAAETFAVKPADSKVTWEGKKKIGDAHHGELTVKSGKLIVANGKLTGGDFEVDMTSLKVSDLTDEGMNKKLTGHLRSDDFFSVDKHPT
;
A
#
# COMPACT_ATOMS: atom_id res chain seq x y z
N MET A 1 11.72 48.71 -73.43
CA MET A 1 11.71 48.78 -71.96
C MET A 1 10.33 49.20 -71.51
N GLN A 2 9.83 48.64 -70.40
CA GLN A 2 8.53 48.89 -69.73
C GLN A 2 7.36 47.98 -70.17
N SER A 3 7.32 46.78 -69.58
CA SER A 3 6.17 45.87 -69.54
C SER A 3 5.17 46.32 -68.48
N LYS A 4 3.87 46.34 -68.82
CA LYS A 4 2.77 46.57 -67.88
C LYS A 4 2.38 45.26 -67.20
N LEU A 5 2.40 45.24 -65.87
CA LEU A 5 2.06 44.09 -65.03
C LEU A 5 0.55 44.12 -64.68
N VAL A 6 -0.11 42.98 -64.87
CA VAL A 6 -1.54 42.77 -64.60
C VAL A 6 -1.74 42.43 -63.12
N LEU A 7 -2.69 43.10 -62.46
CA LEU A 7 -3.08 42.86 -61.08
C LEU A 7 -4.28 41.90 -61.07
N SER A 8 -4.10 40.67 -60.57
CA SER A 8 -5.17 39.69 -60.41
C SER A 8 -5.55 39.58 -58.93
N LEU A 9 -6.81 39.85 -58.62
CA LEU A 9 -7.39 39.84 -57.28
C LEU A 9 -8.06 38.46 -57.06
N ALA A 10 -7.47 37.62 -56.21
CA ALA A 10 -8.11 36.37 -55.77
C ALA A 10 -8.73 36.56 -54.38
N LEU A 11 -10.06 36.61 -54.33
CA LEU A 11 -10.85 36.67 -53.10
C LEU A 11 -10.98 35.25 -52.51
N SER A 12 -10.28 34.97 -51.41
CA SER A 12 -10.43 33.71 -50.67
C SER A 12 -11.49 33.89 -49.57
N ALA A 13 -12.57 33.13 -49.65
CA ALA A 13 -13.60 33.10 -48.62
C ALA A 13 -13.15 32.14 -47.49
N LEU A 14 -12.81 32.70 -46.32
CA LEU A 14 -12.58 31.95 -45.09
C LEU A 14 -13.94 31.48 -44.52
N LEU A 15 -14.15 30.17 -44.43
CA LEU A 15 -15.19 29.61 -43.57
C LEU A 15 -14.69 29.59 -42.11
N PRO A 16 -15.48 29.99 -41.10
CA PRO A 16 -15.04 29.90 -39.72
C PRO A 16 -15.02 28.44 -39.28
N PHE A 17 -13.83 27.95 -38.95
CA PHE A 17 -13.63 26.69 -38.24
C PHE A 17 -14.25 26.85 -36.84
N SER A 18 -15.41 26.23 -36.62
CA SER A 18 -16.01 26.20 -35.27
C SER A 18 -15.13 25.32 -34.39
N ALA A 19 -14.37 25.96 -33.50
CA ALA A 19 -13.55 25.27 -32.51
C ALA A 19 -14.48 24.51 -31.56
N LEU A 20 -14.50 23.18 -31.69
CA LEU A 20 -15.04 22.30 -30.66
C LEU A 20 -14.15 22.51 -29.42
N ALA A 21 -14.62 23.30 -28.46
CA ALA A 21 -13.96 23.44 -27.17
C ALA A 21 -13.90 22.04 -26.55
N ALA A 22 -12.71 21.43 -26.55
CA ALA A 22 -12.47 20.19 -25.84
C ALA A 22 -12.80 20.43 -24.36
N ALA A 23 -13.89 19.84 -23.88
CA ALA A 23 -14.23 19.86 -22.47
C ALA A 23 -13.06 19.26 -21.69
N LYS A 24 -12.44 20.04 -20.80
CA LYS A 24 -11.44 19.53 -19.87
C LYS A 24 -12.06 18.36 -19.10
N PRO A 25 -11.40 17.19 -18.98
CA PRO A 25 -11.93 16.11 -18.17
C PRO A 25 -12.11 16.64 -16.74
N LYS A 26 -13.36 16.70 -16.30
CA LYS A 26 -13.70 16.97 -14.91
C LYS A 26 -13.08 15.84 -14.10
N ALA A 27 -12.13 16.17 -13.23
CA ALA A 27 -11.54 15.21 -12.31
C ALA A 27 -12.68 14.42 -11.65
N ALA A 28 -12.64 13.09 -11.78
CA ALA A 28 -13.59 12.22 -11.11
C ALA A 28 -13.57 12.57 -9.62
N ALA A 29 -14.75 12.77 -9.03
CA ALA A 29 -14.86 12.91 -7.59
C ALA A 29 -14.13 11.71 -6.95
N PRO A 30 -13.36 11.90 -5.87
CA PRO A 30 -12.64 10.80 -5.24
C PRO A 30 -13.65 9.70 -4.92
N ALA A 31 -13.45 8.48 -5.44
CA ALA A 31 -14.33 7.39 -5.07
C ALA A 31 -14.35 7.27 -3.55
N ALA A 32 -15.54 7.07 -3.00
CA ALA A 32 -15.73 6.91 -1.58
C ALA A 32 -14.78 5.83 -1.05
N ALA A 33 -14.12 6.13 0.06
CA ALA A 33 -13.29 5.16 0.75
C ALA A 33 -14.19 4.20 1.53
N GLU A 34 -14.00 2.91 1.31
CA GLU A 34 -14.65 1.83 2.05
C GLU A 34 -13.73 1.37 3.18
N THR A 35 -14.30 1.07 4.34
CA THR A 35 -13.55 0.55 5.49
C THR A 35 -13.96 -0.88 5.78
N PHE A 36 -12.98 -1.79 5.83
CA PHE A 36 -13.16 -3.20 6.12
C PHE A 36 -12.57 -3.52 7.50
N ALA A 37 -13.39 -4.09 8.37
CA ALA A 37 -12.91 -4.59 9.66
C ALA A 37 -12.15 -5.91 9.45
N VAL A 38 -11.00 -6.03 10.11
CA VAL A 38 -10.24 -7.29 10.14
C VAL A 38 -11.01 -8.31 10.96
N LYS A 39 -10.95 -9.58 10.56
CA LYS A 39 -11.49 -10.71 11.33
C LYS A 39 -10.35 -11.42 12.05
N PRO A 40 -10.15 -11.18 13.37
CA PRO A 40 -9.05 -11.76 14.14
C PRO A 40 -8.92 -13.28 14.00
N ALA A 41 -10.03 -14.01 14.02
CA ALA A 41 -10.04 -15.47 13.93
C ALA A 41 -9.52 -16.00 12.57
N ASP A 42 -9.66 -15.20 11.52
CA ASP A 42 -9.26 -15.57 10.15
C ASP A 42 -7.94 -14.91 9.74
N SER A 43 -7.28 -14.18 10.65
CA SER A 43 -6.14 -13.33 10.35
C SER A 43 -4.98 -13.59 11.30
N LYS A 44 -3.76 -13.49 10.77
CA LYS A 44 -2.53 -13.55 11.55
C LYS A 44 -1.44 -12.69 10.92
N VAL A 45 -0.49 -12.28 11.75
CA VAL A 45 0.76 -11.69 11.29
C VAL A 45 1.80 -12.80 11.25
N THR A 46 2.45 -12.97 10.11
CA THR A 46 3.62 -13.84 9.96
C THR A 46 4.87 -12.98 9.93
N TRP A 47 5.95 -13.43 10.57
CA TRP A 47 7.23 -12.73 10.58
C TRP A 47 8.37 -13.64 10.08
N GLU A 48 9.39 -13.02 9.49
CA GLU A 48 10.67 -13.63 9.14
C GLU A 48 11.80 -12.75 9.71
N GLY A 49 12.70 -13.36 10.48
CA GLY A 49 13.89 -12.71 11.03
C GLY A 49 15.14 -13.45 10.61
N LYS A 50 16.06 -12.78 9.91
CA LYS A 50 17.27 -13.40 9.35
C LYS A 50 18.55 -12.68 9.71
N LYS A 51 19.64 -13.44 9.80
CA LYS A 51 20.99 -12.89 9.88
C LYS A 51 21.43 -12.39 8.50
N LYS A 52 22.46 -11.53 8.46
CA LYS A 52 23.04 -11.06 7.19
C LYS A 52 23.54 -12.21 6.30
N ILE A 53 24.01 -13.28 6.92
CA ILE A 53 24.48 -14.51 6.27
C ILE A 53 23.98 -15.69 7.11
N GLY A 54 23.44 -16.71 6.45
CA GLY A 54 22.96 -17.94 7.09
C GLY A 54 21.47 -17.90 7.39
N ASP A 55 21.10 -18.41 8.56
CA ASP A 55 19.75 -18.86 8.86
C ASP A 55 18.73 -17.72 9.04
N ALA A 56 17.48 -18.06 8.75
CA ALA A 56 16.29 -17.28 9.04
C ALA A 56 15.38 -18.08 9.98
N HIS A 57 14.64 -17.37 10.81
CA HIS A 57 13.56 -17.92 11.62
C HIS A 57 12.25 -17.29 11.20
N HIS A 58 11.16 -18.01 11.40
CA HIS A 58 9.84 -17.52 11.07
C HIS A 58 8.80 -17.94 12.09
N GLY A 59 7.75 -17.15 12.17
CA GLY A 59 6.76 -17.35 13.19
C GLY A 59 5.52 -16.51 12.98
N GLU A 60 4.68 -16.50 14.02
CA GLU A 60 3.33 -15.95 13.93
C GLU A 60 2.96 -15.14 15.17
N LEU A 61 2.05 -14.19 14.97
CA LEU A 61 1.42 -13.36 15.97
C LEU A 61 -0.08 -13.25 15.64
N THR A 62 -0.91 -13.26 16.67
CA THR A 62 -2.36 -13.07 16.56
C THR A 62 -2.69 -11.60 16.39
N VAL A 63 -3.66 -11.29 15.53
CA VAL A 63 -4.22 -9.94 15.40
C VAL A 63 -5.36 -9.79 16.40
N LYS A 64 -5.38 -8.72 17.20
CA LYS A 64 -6.50 -8.39 18.11
C LYS A 64 -7.63 -7.67 17.38
N SER A 65 -7.28 -6.69 16.58
CA SER A 65 -8.21 -5.91 15.78
C SER A 65 -7.50 -5.17 14.66
N GLY A 66 -8.26 -4.61 13.74
CA GLY A 66 -7.73 -3.71 12.73
C GLY A 66 -8.79 -3.28 11.74
N LYS A 67 -8.41 -2.32 10.91
CA LYS A 67 -9.23 -1.86 9.78
C LYS A 67 -8.35 -1.62 8.56
N LEU A 68 -8.93 -1.83 7.40
CA LEU A 68 -8.33 -1.52 6.11
C LEU A 68 -9.21 -0.50 5.39
N ILE A 69 -8.60 0.51 4.81
CA ILE A 69 -9.27 1.58 4.06
C ILE A 69 -8.94 1.36 2.59
N VAL A 70 -9.96 1.20 1.76
CA VAL A 70 -9.84 0.97 0.32
C VAL A 70 -10.56 2.08 -0.42
N ALA A 71 -9.86 2.77 -1.32
CA ALA A 71 -10.46 3.80 -2.18
C ALA A 71 -10.11 3.50 -3.64
N ASN A 72 -11.09 3.62 -4.54
CA ASN A 72 -10.93 3.27 -5.97
C ASN A 72 -10.37 1.85 -6.18
N GLY A 73 -10.77 0.89 -5.35
CA GLY A 73 -10.28 -0.50 -5.40
C GLY A 73 -8.80 -0.67 -5.01
N LYS A 74 -8.17 0.35 -4.41
CA LYS A 74 -6.78 0.30 -3.92
C LYS A 74 -6.76 0.46 -2.41
N LEU A 75 -5.93 -0.33 -1.73
CA LEU A 75 -5.63 -0.13 -0.31
C LEU A 75 -4.92 1.21 -0.14
N THR A 76 -5.48 2.09 0.69
CA THR A 76 -4.94 3.44 0.94
C THR A 76 -4.50 3.65 2.38
N GLY A 77 -4.90 2.78 3.30
CA GLY A 77 -4.48 2.86 4.68
C GLY A 77 -5.14 1.82 5.56
N GLY A 78 -4.93 1.95 6.87
CA GLY A 78 -5.42 1.03 7.87
C GLY A 78 -4.52 1.00 9.10
N ASP A 79 -4.92 0.20 10.06
CA ASP A 79 -4.20 -0.04 11.30
C ASP A 79 -4.57 -1.41 11.83
N PHE A 80 -3.64 -1.97 12.60
CA PHE A 80 -3.78 -3.25 13.26
C PHE A 80 -3.26 -3.11 14.69
N GLU A 81 -3.93 -3.79 15.61
CA GLU A 81 -3.42 -4.08 16.94
C GLU A 81 -3.04 -5.55 16.98
N VAL A 82 -1.80 -5.85 17.33
CA VAL A 82 -1.24 -7.20 17.35
C VAL A 82 -1.10 -7.66 18.80
N ASP A 83 -1.32 -8.93 19.10
CA ASP A 83 -1.04 -9.46 20.44
C ASP A 83 0.42 -9.90 20.53
N MET A 84 1.29 -9.08 21.10
CA MET A 84 2.70 -9.46 21.26
C MET A 84 2.90 -10.61 22.24
N THR A 85 1.93 -10.86 23.14
CA THR A 85 1.99 -12.01 24.04
C THR A 85 1.77 -13.35 23.31
N SER A 86 1.25 -13.32 22.09
CA SER A 86 1.05 -14.49 21.23
C SER A 86 2.29 -14.88 20.40
N LEU A 87 3.42 -14.16 20.55
CA LEU A 87 4.62 -14.38 19.74
C LEU A 87 5.06 -15.84 19.75
N LYS A 88 5.05 -16.45 18.57
CA LYS A 88 5.44 -17.83 18.32
C LYS A 88 6.57 -17.91 17.32
N VAL A 89 7.55 -18.76 17.59
CA VAL A 89 8.55 -19.25 16.61
C VAL A 89 8.04 -20.59 16.09
N SER A 90 7.85 -20.70 14.77
CA SER A 90 7.14 -21.84 14.16
C SER A 90 8.06 -22.83 13.44
N ASP A 91 9.31 -22.45 13.15
CA ASP A 91 10.27 -23.26 12.38
C ASP A 91 11.15 -24.17 13.23
N LEU A 92 11.34 -23.83 14.50
CA LEU A 92 12.17 -24.60 15.42
C LEU A 92 11.35 -25.73 16.06
N THR A 93 11.63 -26.97 15.67
CA THR A 93 11.02 -28.18 16.24
C THR A 93 11.68 -28.64 17.54
N ASP A 94 12.95 -28.28 17.76
CA ASP A 94 13.61 -28.49 19.05
C ASP A 94 13.06 -27.52 20.09
N GLU A 95 12.44 -28.06 21.14
CA GLU A 95 11.74 -27.27 22.17
C GLU A 95 12.68 -26.34 22.94
N GLY A 96 13.93 -26.77 23.20
CA GLY A 96 14.91 -26.00 23.93
C GLY A 96 15.36 -24.76 23.16
N MET A 97 15.68 -24.94 21.88
CA MET A 97 16.05 -23.88 20.96
C MET A 97 14.88 -22.93 20.69
N ASN A 98 13.67 -23.48 20.51
CA ASN A 98 12.46 -22.68 20.35
C ASN A 98 12.23 -21.79 21.58
N LYS A 99 12.21 -22.38 22.78
CA LYS A 99 12.05 -21.64 24.04
C LYS A 99 13.12 -20.58 24.23
N LYS A 100 14.37 -20.87 23.86
CA LYS A 100 15.47 -19.91 23.94
C LYS A 100 15.23 -18.69 23.03
N LEU A 101 14.87 -18.92 21.77
CA LEU A 101 14.62 -17.82 20.83
C LEU A 101 13.37 -17.04 21.21
N THR A 102 12.25 -17.72 21.49
CA THR A 102 11.01 -17.07 21.93
C THR A 102 11.24 -16.25 23.20
N GLY A 103 11.96 -16.79 24.18
CA GLY A 103 12.30 -16.06 25.41
C GLY A 103 13.14 -14.81 25.14
N HIS A 104 14.14 -14.91 24.26
CA HIS A 104 14.98 -13.76 23.91
C HIS A 104 14.19 -12.66 23.19
N LEU A 105 13.34 -13.02 22.21
CA LEU A 105 12.49 -12.04 21.51
C LEU A 105 11.50 -11.34 22.45
N ARG A 106 11.00 -12.03 23.47
CA ARG A 106 10.07 -11.46 24.44
C ARG A 106 10.73 -10.58 25.49
N SER A 107 12.04 -10.72 25.68
CA SER A 107 12.80 -10.02 26.72
C SER A 107 12.98 -8.52 26.45
N ASP A 108 13.49 -7.82 27.46
CA ASP A 108 13.81 -6.39 27.39
C ASP A 108 14.88 -6.04 26.33
N ASP A 109 15.68 -7.02 25.89
CA ASP A 109 16.68 -6.82 24.83
C ASP A 109 16.05 -6.70 23.42
N PHE A 110 14.76 -7.04 23.30
CA PHE A 110 14.01 -7.02 22.04
C PHE A 110 12.67 -6.29 22.22
N PHE A 111 11.56 -7.03 22.25
CA PHE A 111 10.23 -6.43 22.21
C PHE A 111 9.70 -6.02 23.59
N SER A 112 10.36 -6.42 24.68
CA SER A 112 9.93 -6.12 26.05
C SER A 112 8.44 -6.44 26.25
N VAL A 113 7.99 -7.63 25.85
CA VAL A 113 6.56 -7.95 25.64
C VAL A 113 5.71 -7.71 26.89
N ASP A 114 6.27 -7.91 28.07
CA ASP A 114 5.56 -7.67 29.34
C ASP A 114 5.24 -6.17 29.57
N LYS A 115 6.04 -5.26 28.99
CA LYS A 115 5.84 -3.80 29.02
C LYS A 115 5.08 -3.28 27.79
N HIS A 116 5.21 -3.98 26.66
CA HIS A 116 4.62 -3.62 25.36
C HIS A 116 3.84 -4.83 24.78
N PRO A 117 2.66 -5.14 25.33
CA PRO A 117 1.91 -6.33 24.94
C PRO A 117 1.15 -6.19 23.60
N THR A 118 1.23 -5.03 22.94
CA THR A 118 0.51 -4.69 21.70
C THR A 118 1.31 -3.79 20.77
#